data_AF-A0A7Z7I230-F1
#
_entry.id   AF-A0A7Z7I230-F1
#
_cell.length_a   1.000
_cell.length_b   1.000
_cell.length_c   1.000
_cell.angle_alpha   90.00
_cell.angle_beta   90.00
_cell.angle_gamma   90.00
#
_symmetry.space_group_name_H-M   'P 1'
#
loop_
_entity.id
_entity.type
_entity.pdbx_description
1 polymer ?
#
loop_
_entity_poly.entity_id
_entity_poly.type
_entity_poly.pdbx_seq_one_letter_code
_entity_poly.pdbx_strand_id
1 'polypeptide(L)'
;MMEIDDWFETAVPFEGRVVTVILRLATFADIAPFTREPLGYGQAARDTTARLALAYEIASFDGKDMRLDTADRITADPQAHAAILVKRNALVERGRAAGVAWATCPHCKAAEVRLGLIGYATRIGALPPEPVAADPAFLLPPSLSLDHAPGRLPAAAATAAKIRFELPSAAIGMGRVALPAAGQLGTIDPKREAAAWQRWATDQSNWRDDRVWWTRDNACFRAALALSVGIERLDPGGRPTPEKIARMPVIDVYFLDALYFLTHFADVPEHAIADTCPSCQGQFFPVLRNA
;
A
#
# COMPACT_ATOMS: atom_id res chain seq x y z
N MET A 1 -0.47 21.27 14.30
CA MET A 1 -0.67 20.86 12.89
C MET A 1 0.74 20.59 12.40
N MET A 2 1.11 19.31 12.25
CA MET A 2 2.48 18.92 11.87
C MET A 2 2.73 19.37 10.43
N GLU A 3 3.83 20.05 10.16
CA GLU A 3 4.13 20.53 8.81
C GLU A 3 4.45 19.31 7.92
N ILE A 4 4.09 19.35 6.64
CA ILE A 4 4.30 18.23 5.71
C ILE A 4 5.79 17.84 5.65
N ASP A 5 6.68 18.80 5.85
CA ASP A 5 8.14 18.59 5.87
C ASP A 5 8.57 17.64 7.00
N ASP A 6 7.88 17.65 8.15
CA ASP A 6 8.14 16.73 9.27
C ASP A 6 7.88 15.26 8.92
N TRP A 7 7.19 14.95 7.82
CA TRP A 7 6.94 13.57 7.39
C TRP A 7 8.14 12.96 6.67
N PHE A 8 8.90 13.78 5.95
CA PHE A 8 9.95 13.32 5.04
C PHE A 8 11.34 13.65 5.52
N GLU A 9 11.48 14.71 6.31
CA GLU A 9 12.76 15.16 6.81
C GLU A 9 13.17 14.41 8.09
N THR A 10 14.44 14.03 8.17
CA THR A 10 15.05 13.53 9.40
C THR A 10 16.49 14.01 9.52
N ALA A 11 16.94 14.20 10.75
CA ALA A 11 18.31 14.55 11.07
C ALA A 11 19.06 13.29 11.53
N VAL A 12 20.20 13.01 10.90
CA VAL A 12 20.93 11.75 11.06
C VAL A 12 22.38 12.03 11.47
N PRO A 13 22.89 11.39 12.54
CA PRO A 13 24.32 11.43 12.84
C PRO A 13 25.08 10.65 11.77
N PHE A 14 26.03 11.29 11.09
CA PHE A 14 26.85 10.68 10.04
C PHE A 14 28.22 11.36 10.01
N GLU A 15 29.28 10.56 10.10
CA GLU A 15 30.68 11.03 10.06
C GLU A 15 31.00 12.17 11.05
N GLY A 16 30.47 12.06 12.27
CA GLY A 16 30.75 13.02 13.36
C GLY A 16 29.96 14.34 13.27
N ARG A 17 28.99 14.45 12.36
CA ARG A 17 28.08 15.60 12.27
C ARG A 17 26.62 15.15 12.14
N VAL A 18 25.69 16.06 12.40
CA VAL A 18 24.27 15.85 12.11
C VAL A 18 23.97 16.33 10.70
N VAL A 19 23.35 15.47 9.90
CA VAL A 19 23.03 15.71 8.49
C VAL A 19 21.53 15.63 8.28
N THR A 20 20.98 16.56 7.49
CA THR A 20 19.58 16.51 7.07
C THR A 20 19.40 15.52 5.93
N VAL A 21 18.41 14.65 6.05
CA VAL A 21 17.99 13.67 5.03
C VAL A 21 16.53 13.91 4.69
N ILE A 22 16.23 14.04 3.41
CA ILE A 22 14.86 14.19 2.91
C ILE A 22 14.48 12.92 2.17
N LEU A 23 13.46 12.22 2.65
CA LEU A 23 12.89 11.05 1.97
C LEU A 23 12.00 11.49 0.80
N ARG A 24 11.87 10.62 -0.21
CA ARG A 24 10.94 10.78 -1.31
C ARG A 24 9.58 10.20 -0.93
N LEU A 25 8.53 10.79 -1.49
CA LEU A 25 7.29 10.06 -1.71
C LEU A 25 7.51 9.12 -2.92
N ALA A 26 8.14 7.98 -2.66
CA ALA A 26 8.44 6.98 -3.69
C ALA A 26 7.14 6.44 -4.32
N THR A 27 7.17 6.20 -5.63
CA THR A 27 6.11 5.47 -6.31
C THR A 27 6.24 3.98 -6.02
N PHE A 28 5.17 3.22 -6.24
CA PHE A 28 5.23 1.77 -6.08
C PHE A 28 6.24 1.13 -7.03
N ALA A 29 6.39 1.65 -8.26
CA ALA A 29 7.40 1.18 -9.22
C ALA A 29 8.84 1.43 -8.75
N ASP A 30 9.09 2.49 -7.99
CA ASP A 30 10.43 2.81 -7.47
C ASP A 30 10.90 1.75 -6.46
N ILE A 31 9.98 1.15 -5.71
CA ILE A 31 10.32 0.20 -4.64
C ILE A 31 10.01 -1.27 -4.98
N ALA A 32 9.09 -1.54 -5.91
CA ALA A 32 8.64 -2.90 -6.27
C ALA A 32 9.78 -3.88 -6.66
N PRO A 33 10.87 -3.44 -7.32
CA PRO A 33 12.02 -4.33 -7.56
C PRO A 33 12.76 -4.75 -6.28
N PHE A 34 12.64 -3.96 -5.22
CA PHE A 34 13.41 -4.08 -3.97
C PHE A 34 12.59 -4.63 -2.79
N THR A 35 11.26 -4.65 -2.93
CA THR A 35 10.37 -5.41 -2.03
C THR A 35 10.55 -6.90 -2.31
N ARG A 36 11.12 -7.64 -1.37
CA ARG A 36 11.32 -9.09 -1.50
C ARG A 36 11.05 -9.77 -0.18
N GLU A 37 10.41 -10.92 -0.25
CA GLU A 37 10.30 -11.84 0.87
C GLU A 37 11.74 -12.24 1.29
N PRO A 38 12.16 -11.96 2.53
CA PRO A 38 13.56 -12.10 2.95
C PRO A 38 14.07 -13.55 3.01
N LEU A 39 13.22 -14.54 2.74
CA LEU A 39 13.56 -15.95 2.81
C LEU A 39 14.18 -16.43 1.49
N GLY A 40 15.48 -16.68 1.49
CA GLY A 40 16.17 -17.41 0.41
C GLY A 40 17.31 -16.67 -0.30
N TYR A 41 17.58 -15.39 0.01
CA TYR A 41 18.71 -14.67 -0.58
C TYR A 41 20.00 -14.84 0.22
N GLY A 42 21.12 -14.97 -0.50
CA GLY A 42 22.45 -14.79 0.08
C GLY A 42 22.72 -13.33 0.48
N GLN A 43 23.64 -13.13 1.43
CA GLN A 43 23.94 -11.81 2.01
C GLN A 43 24.24 -10.72 0.96
N ALA A 44 25.05 -11.03 -0.05
CA ALA A 44 25.43 -10.06 -1.09
C ALA A 44 24.23 -9.49 -1.88
N ALA A 45 23.19 -10.31 -2.11
CA ALA A 45 21.98 -9.85 -2.77
C ALA A 45 21.17 -8.92 -1.85
N ARG A 46 21.10 -9.22 -0.55
CA ARG A 46 20.44 -8.37 0.45
C ARG A 46 21.10 -7.01 0.55
N ASP A 47 22.43 -6.98 0.64
CA ASP A 47 23.21 -5.74 0.73
C ASP A 47 23.02 -4.87 -0.53
N THR A 48 23.04 -5.50 -1.70
CA THR A 48 22.80 -4.81 -2.98
C THR A 48 21.40 -4.22 -3.05
N THR A 49 20.37 -4.97 -2.63
CA THR A 49 18.99 -4.49 -2.61
C THR A 49 18.80 -3.34 -1.64
N ALA A 50 19.32 -3.45 -0.41
CA ALA A 50 19.21 -2.39 0.60
C ALA A 50 19.87 -1.09 0.12
N ARG A 51 21.07 -1.20 -0.48
CA ARG A 51 21.76 -0.05 -1.08
C ARG A 51 20.95 0.62 -2.17
N LEU A 52 20.43 -0.16 -3.13
CA LEU A 52 19.65 0.40 -4.23
C LEU A 52 18.36 1.03 -3.71
N ALA A 53 17.65 0.36 -2.80
CA ALA A 53 16.44 0.90 -2.18
C ALA A 53 16.68 2.28 -1.55
N LEU A 54 17.74 2.44 -0.73
CA LEU A 54 18.10 3.72 -0.14
C LEU A 54 18.31 4.81 -1.20
N ALA A 55 18.98 4.49 -2.31
CA ALA A 55 19.22 5.45 -3.38
C ALA A 55 17.93 5.91 -4.08
N TYR A 56 16.90 5.06 -4.15
CA TYR A 56 15.60 5.39 -4.72
C TYR A 56 14.64 6.07 -3.73
N GLU A 57 14.78 5.79 -2.43
CA GLU A 57 13.89 6.30 -1.37
C GLU A 57 14.32 7.67 -0.83
N ILE A 58 15.59 8.07 -0.96
CA ILE A 58 16.11 9.36 -0.48
C ILE A 58 16.11 10.38 -1.62
N ALA A 59 15.55 11.57 -1.37
CA ALA A 59 15.53 12.69 -2.31
C ALA A 59 16.87 13.42 -2.23
N SER A 60 17.26 13.80 -1.02
CA SER A 60 18.52 14.48 -0.77
C SER A 60 19.14 14.07 0.56
N PHE A 61 20.47 14.13 0.58
CA PHE A 61 21.31 13.92 1.74
C PHE A 61 22.25 15.11 1.85
N ASP A 62 22.15 15.87 2.95
CA ASP A 62 22.92 17.10 3.15
C ASP A 62 22.72 18.15 2.04
N GLY A 63 21.48 18.28 1.55
CA GLY A 63 21.13 19.20 0.46
C GLY A 63 21.64 18.79 -0.92
N LYS A 64 22.22 17.59 -1.07
CA LYS A 64 22.68 17.04 -2.34
C LYS A 64 21.80 15.85 -2.76
N ASP A 65 21.59 15.69 -4.06
CA ASP A 65 20.88 14.53 -4.60
C ASP A 65 21.54 13.22 -4.15
N MET A 66 20.70 12.23 -3.86
CA MET A 66 21.17 10.91 -3.46
C MET A 66 21.92 10.21 -4.61
N ARG A 67 23.07 9.62 -4.28
CA ARG A 67 23.94 8.87 -5.21
C ARG A 67 24.35 7.54 -4.60
N LEU A 68 24.77 6.61 -5.45
CA LEU A 68 25.15 5.25 -5.03
C LEU A 68 26.36 5.23 -4.08
N ASP A 69 27.34 6.11 -4.28
CA ASP A 69 28.50 6.25 -3.40
C ASP A 69 28.11 6.76 -2.00
N THR A 70 27.16 7.70 -1.93
CA THR A 70 26.56 8.12 -0.65
C THR A 70 25.79 6.96 -0.01
N ALA A 71 25.03 6.18 -0.80
CA ALA A 71 24.32 5.00 -0.31
C ALA A 71 25.28 3.98 0.30
N ASP A 72 26.39 3.67 -0.39
CA ASP A 72 27.45 2.75 0.08
C ASP A 72 28.03 3.19 1.43
N ARG A 73 28.23 4.50 1.63
CA ARG A 73 28.76 5.01 2.90
C ARG A 73 27.71 4.98 4.02
N ILE A 74 26.45 5.27 3.70
CA ILE A 74 25.35 5.19 4.67
C ILE A 74 25.13 3.75 5.11
N THR A 75 25.12 2.78 4.19
CA THR A 75 24.96 1.36 4.56
C THR A 75 26.12 0.84 5.41
N ALA A 76 27.32 1.42 5.26
CA ALA A 76 28.48 1.14 6.10
C ALA A 76 28.43 1.80 7.50
N ASP A 77 27.52 2.76 7.74
CA ASP A 77 27.28 3.41 9.04
C ASP A 77 25.95 2.90 9.65
N PRO A 78 25.98 1.95 10.60
CA PRO A 78 24.77 1.35 11.15
C PRO A 78 23.83 2.34 11.85
N GLN A 79 24.36 3.40 12.46
CA GLN A 79 23.53 4.39 13.15
C GLN A 79 22.79 5.25 12.14
N ALA A 80 23.50 5.72 11.11
CA ALA A 80 22.90 6.52 10.06
C ALA A 80 21.84 5.74 9.29
N HIS A 81 22.18 4.50 8.90
CA HIS A 81 21.27 3.61 8.20
C HIS A 81 20.01 3.32 9.04
N ALA A 82 20.16 2.97 10.32
CA ALA A 82 19.02 2.68 11.19
C ALA A 82 18.08 3.89 11.36
N ALA A 83 18.62 5.10 11.53
CA ALA A 83 17.82 6.31 11.67
C ALA A 83 16.97 6.60 10.42
N ILE A 84 17.55 6.39 9.24
CA ILE A 84 16.84 6.53 7.95
C ILE A 84 15.74 5.48 7.83
N LEU A 85 16.03 4.21 8.15
CA LEU A 85 15.04 3.13 8.08
C LEU A 85 13.87 3.35 9.04
N VAL A 86 14.14 3.81 10.28
CA VAL A 86 13.10 4.16 11.24
C VAL A 86 12.18 5.23 10.66
N LYS A 87 12.74 6.27 10.04
CA LYS A 87 11.96 7.33 9.40
C LYS A 87 11.14 6.79 8.22
N ARG A 88 11.75 5.99 7.34
CA ARG A 88 11.08 5.36 6.18
C ARG A 88 9.91 4.48 6.61
N ASN A 89 10.12 3.62 7.59
CA ASN A 89 9.08 2.73 8.11
C ASN A 89 7.94 3.54 8.75
N ALA A 90 8.27 4.57 9.54
CA ALA A 90 7.26 5.46 10.12
C ALA A 90 6.47 6.23 9.04
N LEU A 91 7.13 6.68 7.97
CA LEU A 91 6.48 7.33 6.84
C LEU A 91 5.48 6.39 6.15
N VAL A 92 5.86 5.14 5.89
CA VAL A 92 4.98 4.14 5.26
C VAL A 92 3.79 3.81 6.17
N GLU A 93 4.04 3.55 7.45
CA GLU A 93 3.01 3.19 8.43
C GLU A 93 2.01 4.33 8.69
N ARG A 94 2.51 5.52 9.00
CA ARG A 94 1.66 6.70 9.23
C ARG A 94 0.97 7.13 7.94
N GLY A 95 1.69 7.01 6.82
CA GLY A 95 1.18 7.28 5.48
C GLY A 95 -0.03 6.42 5.20
N ARG A 96 0.09 5.08 5.23
CA ARG A 96 -1.05 4.20 4.95
C ARG A 96 -2.25 4.47 5.89
N ALA A 97 -1.99 4.78 7.16
CA ALA A 97 -3.02 5.01 8.16
C ALA A 97 -3.83 6.30 7.93
N ALA A 98 -3.31 7.25 7.16
CA ALA A 98 -3.99 8.51 6.86
C ALA A 98 -5.11 8.37 5.82
N GLY A 99 -5.17 7.25 5.09
CA GLY A 99 -6.24 6.96 4.16
C GLY A 99 -7.59 6.75 4.86
N VAL A 100 -8.66 7.04 4.14
CA VAL A 100 -10.03 7.03 4.68
C VAL A 100 -10.92 6.24 3.73
N ALA A 101 -11.85 5.47 4.27
CA ALA A 101 -12.92 4.85 3.49
C ALA A 101 -14.30 5.18 4.05
N TRP A 102 -15.31 4.99 3.20
CA TRP A 102 -16.71 5.15 3.52
C TRP A 102 -17.48 3.93 3.02
N ALA A 103 -18.18 3.29 3.94
CA ALA A 103 -19.02 2.13 3.66
C ALA A 103 -20.48 2.58 3.51
N THR A 104 -21.06 2.37 2.32
CA THR A 104 -22.45 2.72 2.02
C THR A 104 -23.41 1.69 2.63
N CYS A 105 -24.44 2.18 3.31
CA CYS A 105 -25.46 1.32 3.92
C CYS A 105 -26.19 0.47 2.86
N PRO A 106 -26.31 -0.86 3.05
CA PRO A 106 -27.02 -1.73 2.11
C PRO A 106 -28.55 -1.53 2.10
N HIS A 107 -29.11 -1.06 3.21
CA HIS A 107 -30.56 -0.96 3.40
C HIS A 107 -31.14 0.25 2.68
N CYS A 108 -30.61 1.45 2.92
CA CYS A 108 -31.13 2.69 2.34
C CYS A 108 -30.30 3.23 1.17
N LYS A 109 -29.03 2.80 1.02
CA LYS A 109 -28.09 3.28 -0.01
C LYS A 109 -27.83 4.80 -0.03
N ALA A 110 -28.34 5.53 0.97
CA ALA A 110 -28.30 6.99 1.03
C ALA A 110 -27.31 7.55 2.06
N ALA A 111 -26.87 6.72 3.02
CA ALA A 111 -25.94 7.11 4.06
C ALA A 111 -24.68 6.24 4.04
N GLU A 112 -23.60 6.81 4.54
CA GLU A 112 -22.30 6.16 4.62
C GLU A 112 -21.72 6.27 6.03
N VAL A 113 -20.94 5.27 6.43
CA VAL A 113 -20.15 5.29 7.65
C VAL A 113 -18.69 5.48 7.27
N ARG A 114 -18.04 6.51 7.83
CA ARG A 114 -16.62 6.80 7.61
C ARG A 114 -15.75 5.99 8.55
N LEU A 115 -14.72 5.35 8.01
CA LEU A 115 -13.80 4.49 8.74
C LEU A 115 -12.35 4.72 8.26
N GLY A 116 -11.42 4.85 9.20
CA GLY A 116 -9.99 4.69 8.93
C GLY A 116 -9.55 3.24 9.13
N LEU A 117 -8.31 2.88 8.74
CA LEU A 117 -7.81 1.50 8.85
C LEU A 117 -7.89 0.93 10.27
N ILE A 118 -7.55 1.72 11.30
CA ILE A 118 -7.66 1.30 12.70
C ILE A 118 -9.12 1.01 13.08
N GLY A 119 -10.06 1.82 12.56
CA GLY A 119 -11.49 1.61 12.76
C GLY A 119 -11.95 0.28 12.17
N TYR A 120 -11.53 -0.03 10.94
CA TYR A 120 -11.76 -1.34 10.32
C TYR A 120 -11.17 -2.47 11.13
N ALA A 121 -9.87 -2.40 11.45
CA ALA A 121 -9.14 -3.44 12.16
C ALA A 121 -9.77 -3.75 13.52
N THR A 122 -10.14 -2.71 14.28
CA THR A 122 -10.80 -2.86 15.58
C THR A 122 -12.21 -3.44 15.44
N ARG A 123 -12.95 -3.06 14.39
CA ARG A 123 -14.32 -3.51 14.15
C ARG A 123 -14.40 -4.99 13.84
N ILE A 124 -13.48 -5.47 13.01
CA ILE A 124 -13.46 -6.86 12.55
C ILE A 124 -12.53 -7.74 13.41
N GLY A 125 -11.73 -7.15 14.31
CA GLY A 125 -10.80 -7.89 15.16
C GLY A 125 -9.62 -8.51 14.40
N ALA A 126 -9.23 -7.93 13.25
CA ALA A 126 -8.12 -8.39 12.44
C ALA A 126 -7.13 -7.25 12.20
N LEU A 127 -5.84 -7.58 12.21
CA LEU A 127 -4.78 -6.62 11.89
C LEU A 127 -4.62 -6.51 10.37
N PRO A 128 -4.39 -5.30 9.83
CA PRO A 128 -4.00 -5.17 8.43
C PRO A 128 -2.64 -5.83 8.20
N PRO A 129 -2.32 -6.25 6.96
CA PRO A 129 -1.01 -6.77 6.61
C PRO A 129 0.11 -5.78 6.97
N GLU A 130 1.22 -6.32 7.45
CA GLU A 130 2.40 -5.51 7.78
C GLU A 130 3.14 -5.09 6.49
N PRO A 131 3.41 -3.79 6.28
CA PRO A 131 4.19 -3.33 5.13
C PRO A 131 5.70 -3.50 5.34
N VAL A 132 6.17 -3.67 6.58
CA VAL A 132 7.60 -3.79 6.94
C VAL A 132 7.93 -5.22 7.34
N ALA A 133 9.07 -5.74 6.86
CA ALA A 133 9.53 -7.08 7.22
C ALA A 133 10.11 -7.13 8.64
N ALA A 134 10.31 -8.34 9.16
CA ALA A 134 11.01 -8.55 10.44
C ALA A 134 12.44 -7.97 10.41
N ASP A 135 13.08 -7.99 9.24
CA ASP A 135 14.25 -7.16 8.95
C ASP A 135 13.77 -5.79 8.44
N PRO A 136 13.88 -4.72 9.25
CA PRO A 136 13.27 -3.42 8.95
C PRO A 136 13.91 -2.69 7.77
N ALA A 137 15.02 -3.21 7.23
CA ALA A 137 15.61 -2.72 5.99
C ALA A 137 14.70 -2.98 4.78
N PHE A 138 13.83 -3.99 4.85
CA PHE A 138 12.98 -4.40 3.73
C PHE A 138 11.51 -4.10 3.98
N LEU A 139 10.84 -3.66 2.92
CA LEU A 139 9.39 -3.65 2.85
C LEU A 139 8.90 -4.98 2.29
N LEU A 140 7.77 -5.45 2.81
CA LEU A 140 7.09 -6.63 2.30
C LEU A 140 6.28 -6.26 1.05
N PRO A 141 6.18 -7.16 0.05
CA PRO A 141 5.22 -6.97 -1.03
C PRO A 141 3.80 -6.90 -0.44
N PRO A 142 2.86 -6.16 -1.08
CA PRO A 142 1.48 -6.13 -0.62
C PRO A 142 0.89 -7.54 -0.53
N SER A 143 0.04 -7.79 0.46
CA SER A 143 -0.54 -9.11 0.74
C SER A 143 -1.35 -9.65 -0.43
N LEU A 144 -1.94 -8.79 -1.26
CA LEU A 144 -2.64 -9.13 -2.51
C LEU A 144 -1.76 -9.85 -3.55
N SER A 145 -0.46 -9.97 -3.30
CA SER A 145 0.44 -10.82 -4.08
C SER A 145 0.29 -12.32 -3.81
N LEU A 146 -0.48 -12.68 -2.78
CA LEU A 146 -0.77 -14.05 -2.34
C LEU A 146 -2.21 -14.43 -2.67
N ASP A 147 -2.47 -15.73 -2.76
CA ASP A 147 -3.84 -16.25 -2.88
C ASP A 147 -4.54 -16.16 -1.51
N HIS A 148 -5.68 -15.48 -1.46
CA HIS A 148 -6.49 -15.35 -0.26
C HIS A 148 -7.83 -16.07 -0.41
N ALA A 149 -8.25 -16.76 0.65
CA ALA A 149 -9.63 -17.18 0.77
C ALA A 149 -10.50 -15.97 1.15
N PRO A 150 -11.74 -15.87 0.64
CA PRO A 150 -12.69 -14.88 1.14
C PRO A 150 -12.94 -15.05 2.64
N GLY A 151 -13.02 -13.92 3.35
CA GLY A 151 -13.30 -13.89 4.78
C GLY A 151 -14.71 -14.41 5.10
N ARG A 152 -14.84 -15.07 6.25
CA ARG A 152 -16.11 -15.55 6.80
C ARG A 152 -16.92 -14.38 7.37
N LEU A 153 -18.23 -14.55 7.39
CA LEU A 153 -19.17 -13.57 7.94
C LEU A 153 -20.17 -14.27 8.86
N PRO A 154 -20.67 -13.57 9.90
CA PRO A 154 -21.79 -14.04 10.70
C PRO A 154 -23.00 -14.37 9.82
N ALA A 155 -23.79 -15.35 10.23
CA ALA A 155 -24.99 -15.75 9.49
C ALA A 155 -25.97 -14.57 9.32
N ALA A 156 -26.52 -14.41 8.13
CA ALA A 156 -27.45 -13.33 7.76
C ALA A 156 -26.90 -11.88 7.96
N ALA A 157 -25.59 -11.72 8.08
CA ALA A 157 -24.95 -10.40 8.16
C ALA A 157 -25.14 -9.59 6.87
N ALA A 158 -25.73 -8.39 6.99
CA ALA A 158 -25.74 -7.42 5.89
C ALA A 158 -24.34 -6.81 5.73
N THR A 159 -23.84 -6.70 4.50
CA THR A 159 -22.55 -6.11 4.17
C THR A 159 -22.73 -4.76 3.49
N ALA A 160 -21.68 -3.93 3.42
CA ALA A 160 -21.76 -2.65 2.73
C ALA A 160 -22.22 -2.83 1.27
N ALA A 161 -23.03 -1.89 0.76
CA ALA A 161 -23.40 -1.89 -0.65
C ALA A 161 -22.21 -1.51 -1.55
N LYS A 162 -21.36 -0.60 -1.05
CA LYS A 162 -20.19 -0.06 -1.72
C LYS A 162 -19.19 0.40 -0.68
N ILE A 163 -17.91 0.38 -1.04
CA ILE A 163 -16.85 1.02 -0.26
C ILE A 163 -16.13 1.98 -1.19
N ARG A 164 -16.22 3.28 -0.87
CA ARG A 164 -15.40 4.31 -1.51
C ARG A 164 -14.23 4.68 -0.61
N PHE A 165 -13.15 5.19 -1.19
CA PHE A 165 -11.97 5.56 -0.45
C PHE A 165 -11.38 6.87 -0.95
N GLU A 166 -10.61 7.50 -0.08
CA GLU A 166 -9.71 8.61 -0.35
C GLU A 166 -8.31 8.14 0.01
N LEU A 167 -7.39 8.32 -0.94
CA LEU A 167 -6.03 7.84 -0.83
C LEU A 167 -5.25 8.71 0.16
N PRO A 168 -4.34 8.11 0.95
CA PRO A 168 -3.54 8.83 1.92
C PRO A 168 -2.85 10.07 1.39
N SER A 169 -2.20 9.99 0.22
CA SER A 169 -1.46 11.11 -0.36
C SER A 169 -2.37 12.32 -0.58
N ALA A 170 -3.61 12.12 -1.03
CA ALA A 170 -4.60 13.18 -1.16
C ALA A 170 -5.05 13.71 0.22
N ALA A 171 -5.34 12.82 1.16
CA ALA A 171 -5.83 13.17 2.49
C ALA A 171 -4.83 14.05 3.29
N ILE A 172 -3.52 13.85 3.08
CA ILE A 172 -2.45 14.62 3.74
C ILE A 172 -1.92 15.79 2.90
N GLY A 173 -2.62 16.15 1.81
CA GLY A 173 -2.28 17.34 1.00
C GLY A 173 -1.09 17.15 0.06
N MET A 174 -0.67 15.90 -0.17
CA MET A 174 0.42 15.54 -1.10
C MET A 174 -0.08 14.97 -2.44
N GLY A 175 -1.40 14.99 -2.65
CA GLY A 175 -2.01 14.57 -3.91
C GLY A 175 -1.50 15.41 -5.07
N ARG A 176 -1.24 14.77 -6.21
CA ARG A 176 -0.95 15.46 -7.47
C ARG A 176 -2.19 15.39 -8.34
N VAL A 177 -2.51 16.47 -9.04
CA VAL A 177 -3.73 16.57 -9.89
C VAL A 177 -3.85 15.42 -10.90
N ALA A 178 -2.71 14.94 -11.43
CA ALA A 178 -2.67 13.84 -12.40
C ALA A 178 -2.75 12.44 -11.78
N LEU A 179 -2.65 12.32 -10.47
CA LEU A 179 -2.72 11.04 -9.76
C LEU A 179 -4.12 10.82 -9.19
N PRO A 180 -4.54 9.55 -9.06
CA PRO A 180 -5.75 9.22 -8.31
C PRO A 180 -5.72 9.83 -6.90
N ALA A 181 -6.84 10.36 -6.46
CA ALA A 181 -7.05 10.87 -5.11
C ALA A 181 -8.10 10.04 -4.35
N ALA A 182 -9.03 9.41 -5.06
CA ALA A 182 -10.13 8.65 -4.48
C ALA A 182 -10.52 7.48 -5.39
N GLY A 183 -11.48 6.66 -4.95
CA GLY A 183 -12.02 5.60 -5.79
C GLY A 183 -13.09 4.77 -5.10
N GLN A 184 -13.42 3.64 -5.72
CA GLN A 184 -14.36 2.66 -5.22
C GLN A 184 -13.76 1.26 -5.32
N LEU A 185 -13.85 0.49 -4.23
CA LEU A 185 -13.50 -0.92 -4.23
C LEU A 185 -14.56 -1.74 -4.96
N GLY A 186 -14.11 -2.80 -5.62
CA GLY A 186 -14.91 -3.87 -6.15
C GLY A 186 -14.31 -5.22 -5.76
N THR A 187 -14.73 -6.26 -6.47
CA THR A 187 -14.31 -7.63 -6.21
C THR A 187 -13.28 -8.10 -7.23
N ILE A 188 -12.35 -8.96 -6.81
CA ILE A 188 -11.42 -9.64 -7.72
C ILE A 188 -12.16 -10.83 -8.34
N ASP A 189 -12.68 -10.61 -9.56
CA ASP A 189 -13.31 -11.67 -10.36
C ASP A 189 -12.22 -12.51 -11.08
N PRO A 190 -12.23 -13.85 -10.93
CA PRO A 190 -11.20 -14.71 -11.51
C PRO A 190 -11.06 -14.61 -13.04
N LYS A 191 -12.16 -14.34 -13.78
CA LYS A 191 -12.10 -14.20 -15.23
C LYS A 191 -11.44 -12.87 -15.63
N ARG A 192 -11.78 -11.78 -14.93
CA ARG A 192 -11.15 -10.47 -15.12
C ARG A 192 -9.67 -10.52 -14.76
N GLU A 193 -9.32 -11.25 -13.71
CA GLU A 193 -7.93 -11.45 -13.32
C GLU A 193 -7.16 -12.28 -14.35
N ALA A 194 -7.72 -13.39 -14.84
CA ALA A 194 -7.12 -14.17 -15.92
C ALA A 194 -6.90 -13.33 -17.20
N ALA A 195 -7.89 -12.51 -17.58
CA ALA A 195 -7.76 -11.60 -18.71
C ALA A 195 -6.71 -10.51 -18.47
N ALA A 196 -6.59 -10.02 -17.23
CA ALA A 196 -5.55 -9.07 -16.84
C ALA A 196 -4.15 -9.69 -17.00
N TRP A 197 -3.97 -10.92 -16.53
CA TRP A 197 -2.72 -11.67 -16.69
C TRP A 197 -2.31 -11.82 -18.16
N GLN A 198 -3.27 -12.16 -19.04
CA GLN A 198 -3.00 -12.27 -20.48
C GLN A 198 -2.62 -10.93 -21.12
N ARG A 199 -3.17 -9.82 -20.62
CA ARG A 199 -2.98 -8.50 -21.19
C ARG A 199 -1.66 -7.83 -20.78
N TRP A 200 -1.25 -7.98 -19.53
CA TRP A 200 -0.20 -7.14 -18.94
C TRP A 200 1.07 -7.86 -18.55
N ALA A 201 1.03 -9.17 -18.30
CA ALA A 201 2.24 -9.90 -17.94
C ALA A 201 3.17 -10.00 -19.15
N THR A 202 4.46 -9.74 -18.95
CA THR A 202 5.44 -9.97 -19.99
C THR A 202 5.68 -11.48 -20.12
N ASP A 203 5.60 -11.99 -21.36
CA ASP A 203 6.32 -13.22 -21.69
C ASP A 203 7.80 -12.89 -21.84
N GLN A 204 8.68 -13.86 -21.59
CA GLN A 204 10.13 -13.63 -21.59
C GLN A 204 10.67 -13.11 -22.95
N SER A 205 9.84 -13.09 -23.99
CA SER A 205 10.10 -12.55 -25.33
C SER A 205 9.79 -11.05 -25.52
N ASN A 206 9.02 -10.39 -24.64
CA ASN A 206 8.60 -8.98 -24.79
C ASN A 206 9.08 -8.09 -23.63
N TRP A 207 10.34 -8.20 -23.26
CA TRP A 207 10.93 -7.35 -22.22
C TRP A 207 10.99 -5.90 -22.71
N ARG A 208 10.33 -5.01 -21.96
CA ARG A 208 10.59 -3.56 -22.02
C ARG A 208 11.34 -3.17 -20.76
N ASP A 209 12.33 -2.29 -20.89
CA ASP A 209 13.18 -1.86 -19.77
C ASP A 209 12.37 -1.22 -18.62
N ASP A 210 11.19 -0.65 -18.91
CA ASP A 210 10.28 -0.07 -17.91
C ASP A 210 9.36 -1.10 -17.21
N ARG A 211 9.43 -2.38 -17.60
CA ARG A 211 8.56 -3.47 -17.15
C ARG A 211 9.32 -4.73 -16.71
N VAL A 212 10.60 -4.58 -16.37
CA VAL A 212 11.47 -5.72 -16.00
C VAL A 212 10.92 -6.53 -14.82
N TRP A 213 10.18 -5.91 -13.90
CA TRP A 213 9.55 -6.59 -12.76
C TRP A 213 8.12 -7.09 -13.03
N TRP A 214 7.57 -6.93 -14.24
CA TRP A 214 6.18 -7.26 -14.57
C TRP A 214 5.99 -8.72 -14.97
N THR A 215 6.46 -9.62 -14.11
CA THR A 215 6.46 -11.06 -14.34
C THR A 215 5.54 -11.76 -13.35
N ARG A 216 5.06 -12.96 -13.71
CA ARG A 216 4.24 -13.80 -12.82
C ARG A 216 4.93 -14.10 -11.48
N ASP A 217 6.25 -14.22 -11.51
CA ASP A 217 7.05 -14.57 -10.33
C ASP A 217 7.26 -13.38 -9.39
N ASN A 218 7.06 -12.15 -9.86
CA ASN A 218 7.22 -10.95 -9.03
C ASN A 218 5.96 -10.67 -8.19
N ALA A 219 6.10 -10.74 -6.86
CA ALA A 219 5.01 -10.51 -5.91
C ALA A 219 4.37 -9.12 -6.06
N CYS A 220 5.15 -8.06 -6.22
CA CYS A 220 4.60 -6.72 -6.40
C CYS A 220 3.81 -6.57 -7.70
N PHE A 221 4.19 -7.27 -8.77
CA PHE A 221 3.39 -7.24 -9.99
C PHE A 221 2.06 -7.98 -9.81
N ARG A 222 2.06 -9.14 -9.13
CA ARG A 222 0.83 -9.83 -8.75
C ARG A 222 -0.10 -8.91 -7.96
N ALA A 223 0.43 -8.22 -6.95
CA ALA A 223 -0.34 -7.26 -6.15
C ALA A 223 -0.88 -6.09 -6.99
N ALA A 224 -0.06 -5.48 -7.85
CA ALA A 224 -0.50 -4.39 -8.72
C ALA A 224 -1.62 -4.84 -9.69
N LEU A 225 -1.51 -6.06 -10.20
CA LEU A 225 -2.52 -6.66 -11.07
C LEU A 225 -3.81 -6.95 -10.30
N ALA A 226 -3.72 -7.58 -9.13
CA ALA A 226 -4.86 -7.84 -8.25
C ALA A 226 -5.58 -6.53 -7.87
N LEU A 227 -4.86 -5.49 -7.46
CA LEU A 227 -5.43 -4.16 -7.19
C LEU A 227 -6.11 -3.54 -8.43
N SER A 228 -5.53 -3.71 -9.61
CA SER A 228 -6.15 -3.23 -10.86
C SER A 228 -7.44 -3.96 -11.22
N VAL A 229 -7.67 -5.14 -10.66
CA VAL A 229 -8.92 -5.89 -10.83
C VAL A 229 -9.90 -5.56 -9.70
N GLY A 230 -9.41 -5.54 -8.45
CA GLY A 230 -10.18 -5.32 -7.23
C GLY A 230 -10.63 -3.89 -7.02
N ILE A 231 -10.08 -2.90 -7.71
CA ILE A 231 -10.60 -1.53 -7.70
C ILE A 231 -11.56 -1.34 -8.88
N GLU A 232 -12.78 -0.88 -8.60
CA GLU A 232 -13.80 -0.65 -9.61
C GLU A 232 -13.51 0.62 -10.41
N ARG A 233 -13.15 1.70 -9.71
CA ARG A 233 -12.78 2.99 -10.31
C ARG A 233 -11.80 3.76 -9.42
N LEU A 234 -11.00 4.60 -10.07
CA LEU A 234 -10.15 5.62 -9.49
C LEU A 234 -10.55 7.00 -10.02
N ASP A 235 -10.50 7.99 -9.15
CA ASP A 235 -10.87 9.37 -9.42
C ASP A 235 -9.65 10.28 -9.19
N PRO A 236 -9.21 11.06 -10.20
CA PRO A 236 -9.60 10.97 -11.61
C PRO A 236 -9.02 9.71 -12.29
N GLY A 237 -9.58 9.33 -13.43
CA GLY A 237 -8.94 8.38 -14.35
C GLY A 237 -9.68 7.05 -14.58
N GLY A 238 -10.85 6.85 -13.99
CA GLY A 238 -11.71 5.70 -14.29
C GLY A 238 -11.09 4.37 -13.88
N ARG A 239 -11.20 3.34 -14.73
CA ARG A 239 -10.73 2.00 -14.36
C ARG A 239 -9.21 1.97 -14.12
N PRO A 240 -8.75 1.35 -13.02
CA PRO A 240 -7.32 1.16 -12.75
C PRO A 240 -6.66 0.24 -13.77
N THR A 241 -5.34 0.38 -13.92
CA THR A 241 -4.47 -0.56 -14.64
C THR A 241 -3.20 -0.78 -13.82
N PRO A 242 -2.44 -1.86 -14.01
CA PRO A 242 -1.17 -2.07 -13.30
C PRO A 242 -0.20 -0.89 -13.49
N GLU A 243 -0.19 -0.24 -14.66
CA GLU A 243 0.64 0.95 -14.93
C GLU A 243 0.26 2.11 -14.00
N LYS A 244 -1.03 2.31 -13.77
CA LYS A 244 -1.51 3.36 -12.86
C LYS A 244 -1.15 3.04 -11.42
N ILE A 245 -1.37 1.80 -10.98
CA ILE A 245 -1.00 1.35 -9.63
C ILE A 245 0.51 1.52 -9.39
N ALA A 246 1.34 1.13 -10.37
CA ALA A 246 2.78 1.29 -10.32
C ALA A 246 3.24 2.75 -10.15
N ARG A 247 2.47 3.72 -10.66
CA ARG A 247 2.77 5.16 -10.53
C ARG A 247 2.22 5.80 -9.26
N MET A 248 1.40 5.09 -8.50
CA MET A 248 0.85 5.61 -7.26
C MET A 248 1.95 5.71 -6.20
N PRO A 249 1.85 6.69 -5.27
CA PRO A 249 2.65 6.69 -4.06
C PRO A 249 2.56 5.35 -3.33
N VAL A 250 3.69 4.89 -2.81
CA VAL A 250 3.77 3.60 -2.10
C VAL A 250 2.77 3.51 -0.94
N ILE A 251 2.59 4.61 -0.20
CA ILE A 251 1.66 4.69 0.93
C ILE A 251 0.21 4.45 0.51
N ASP A 252 -0.16 4.85 -0.70
CA ASP A 252 -1.50 4.67 -1.25
C ASP A 252 -1.74 3.20 -1.61
N VAL A 253 -0.71 2.52 -2.16
CA VAL A 253 -0.78 1.11 -2.48
C VAL A 253 -0.88 0.25 -1.21
N TYR A 254 -0.10 0.53 -0.16
CA TYR A 254 -0.22 -0.19 1.11
C TYR A 254 -1.54 0.09 1.83
N PHE A 255 -2.08 1.30 1.73
CA PHE A 255 -3.43 1.59 2.22
C PHE A 255 -4.48 0.74 1.48
N LEU A 256 -4.41 0.68 0.16
CA LEU A 256 -5.34 -0.10 -0.64
C LEU A 256 -5.23 -1.59 -0.36
N ASP A 257 -4.02 -2.12 -0.20
CA ASP A 257 -3.80 -3.52 0.19
C ASP A 257 -4.44 -3.82 1.55
N ALA A 258 -4.16 -2.99 2.56
CA ALA A 258 -4.74 -3.13 3.89
C ALA A 258 -6.27 -3.01 3.87
N LEU A 259 -6.81 -2.02 3.17
CA LEU A 259 -8.25 -1.83 3.05
C LEU A 259 -8.90 -3.03 2.35
N TYR A 260 -8.29 -3.54 1.27
CA TYR A 260 -8.82 -4.70 0.55
C TYR A 260 -8.83 -5.94 1.45
N PHE A 261 -7.73 -6.21 2.14
CA PHE A 261 -7.62 -7.32 3.09
C PHE A 261 -8.71 -7.25 4.16
N LEU A 262 -8.84 -6.12 4.84
CA LEU A 262 -9.82 -5.94 5.93
C LEU A 262 -11.27 -6.01 5.44
N THR A 263 -11.54 -5.73 4.17
CA THR A 263 -12.90 -5.67 3.61
C THR A 263 -13.32 -6.93 2.85
N HIS A 264 -12.38 -7.81 2.45
CA HIS A 264 -12.68 -8.99 1.64
C HIS A 264 -12.12 -10.30 2.21
N PHE A 265 -11.00 -10.27 2.92
CA PHE A 265 -10.26 -11.49 3.32
C PHE A 265 -10.27 -11.74 4.82
N ALA A 266 -10.38 -10.69 5.63
CA ALA A 266 -10.50 -10.84 7.07
C ALA A 266 -11.85 -11.46 7.46
N ASP A 267 -11.80 -12.46 8.34
CA ASP A 267 -13.00 -13.01 8.97
C ASP A 267 -13.65 -11.94 9.86
N VAL A 268 -14.97 -11.81 9.77
CA VAL A 268 -15.76 -11.04 10.74
C VAL A 268 -16.21 -12.02 11.82
N PRO A 269 -15.74 -11.89 13.07
CA PRO A 269 -16.11 -12.80 14.13
C PRO A 269 -17.59 -12.63 14.53
N GLU A 270 -18.22 -13.70 15.02
CA GLU A 270 -19.63 -13.70 15.44
C GLU A 270 -19.96 -12.64 16.52
N HIS A 271 -18.95 -12.23 17.31
CA HIS A 271 -19.10 -11.21 18.35
C HIS A 271 -18.78 -9.79 17.85
N ALA A 272 -18.42 -9.61 16.58
CA ALA A 272 -18.19 -8.28 16.01
C ALA A 272 -19.49 -7.48 16.03
N ILE A 273 -19.41 -6.25 16.51
CA ILE A 273 -20.56 -5.34 16.52
C ILE A 273 -20.73 -4.77 15.11
N ALA A 274 -21.95 -4.76 14.56
CA ALA A 274 -22.24 -4.13 13.27
C ALA A 274 -22.29 -2.59 13.37
N ASP A 275 -22.06 -1.91 12.26
CA ASP A 275 -22.29 -0.47 12.11
C ASP A 275 -23.79 -0.18 11.99
N THR A 276 -24.24 0.88 12.65
CA THR A 276 -25.64 1.33 12.57
C THR A 276 -25.73 2.50 11.60
N CYS A 277 -26.55 2.35 10.57
CA CYS A 277 -26.77 3.42 9.61
C CYS A 277 -27.40 4.65 10.28
N PRO A 278 -26.81 5.85 10.15
CA PRO A 278 -27.35 7.05 10.79
C PRO A 278 -28.70 7.50 10.23
N SER A 279 -29.05 7.06 9.02
CA SER A 279 -30.30 7.45 8.34
C SER A 279 -31.45 6.47 8.60
N CYS A 280 -31.24 5.17 8.43
CA CYS A 280 -32.32 4.17 8.54
C CYS A 280 -32.19 3.23 9.74
N GLN A 281 -31.17 3.41 10.59
CA GLN A 281 -30.87 2.56 11.76
C GLN A 281 -30.60 1.08 11.43
N GLY A 282 -30.55 0.71 10.14
CA GLY A 282 -30.20 -0.63 9.71
C GLY A 282 -28.74 -0.97 10.02
N GLN A 283 -28.52 -2.18 10.53
CA GLN A 283 -27.19 -2.68 10.90
C GLN A 283 -26.49 -3.36 9.72
N PHE A 284 -25.19 -3.14 9.56
CA PHE A 284 -24.37 -3.79 8.53
C PHE A 284 -22.89 -3.81 8.92
N PHE A 285 -22.12 -4.72 8.32
CA PHE A 285 -20.67 -4.72 8.44
C PHE A 285 -20.04 -3.97 7.26
N PRO A 286 -18.99 -3.17 7.48
CA PRO A 286 -18.38 -2.34 6.44
C PRO A 286 -17.50 -3.13 5.47
N VAL A 287 -17.79 -4.40 5.23
CA VAL A 287 -17.07 -5.33 4.34
C VAL A 287 -17.81 -5.51 3.01
N LEU A 288 -17.16 -6.09 2.00
CA LEU A 288 -17.77 -6.45 0.72
C LEU A 288 -17.78 -7.97 0.54
N ARG A 289 -18.82 -8.50 -0.11
CA ARG A 289 -18.85 -9.89 -0.56
C ARG A 289 -18.36 -10.00 -1.98
N ASN A 290 -17.48 -10.97 -2.23
CA ASN A 290 -17.35 -11.56 -3.56
C ASN A 290 -18.67 -12.26 -3.88
N ALA A 291 -19.36 -11.80 -4.92
CA ALA A 291 -20.59 -12.41 -5.42
C ALA A 291 -20.30 -13.74 -6.12
#